data_AF-G0NEP7-F1
#
_entry.id   AF-G0NEP7-F1
#
_cell.length_a   1.000
_cell.length_b   1.000
_cell.length_c   1.000
_cell.angle_alpha   90.00
_cell.angle_beta   90.00
_cell.angle_gamma   90.00
#
_symmetry.space_group_name_H-M   'P 1'
#
loop_
_entity.id
_entity.type
_entity.pdbx_description
1 polymer ?
#
loop_
_entity_poly.entity_id
_entity_poly.type
_entity_poly.pdbx_seq_one_letter_code
_entity_poly.pdbx_strand_id
1 'polypeptide(L)'
;MASAVVEKIKSELSAAGLSSGAIDGILKIAATYKPKDGEKPDMAEAMVVLGKLFAELETFIKTQSDSDQTIYHAIIEKKKAELAALIKK
;
A
#
# COMPACT_ATOMS: atom_id res chain seq x y z
N MET A 1 4.20 4.20 -17.16
CA MET A 1 4.36 2.99 -16.33
C MET A 1 3.66 3.04 -14.96
N ALA A 2 3.18 4.22 -14.53
CA ALA A 2 2.37 4.41 -13.32
C ALA A 2 1.09 3.57 -13.22
N SER A 3 0.29 3.46 -14.29
CA SER A 3 -1.04 2.83 -14.23
C SER A 3 -0.99 1.33 -13.99
N ALA A 4 0.00 0.62 -14.53
CA ALA A 4 0.08 -0.83 -14.41
C ALA A 4 0.30 -1.29 -12.94
N VAL A 5 1.08 -0.54 -12.16
CA VAL A 5 1.31 -0.84 -10.74
C VAL A 5 0.04 -0.56 -9.93
N VAL A 6 -0.65 0.54 -10.24
CA VAL A 6 -1.91 0.91 -9.58
C VAL A 6 -3.00 -0.12 -9.88
N GLU A 7 -3.15 -0.55 -11.14
CA GLU A 7 -4.12 -1.58 -11.53
C GLU A 7 -3.81 -2.93 -10.89
N LYS A 8 -2.53 -3.32 -10.81
CA LYS A 8 -2.13 -4.55 -10.13
C LYS A 8 -2.47 -4.50 -8.64
N ILE A 9 -2.15 -3.40 -7.96
CA ILE A 9 -2.50 -3.21 -6.54
C ILE A 9 -4.02 -3.23 -6.37
N LYS A 10 -4.77 -2.54 -7.23
CA LYS A 10 -6.24 -2.54 -7.20
C LYS A 10 -6.80 -3.96 -7.34
N SER A 11 -6.28 -4.73 -8.28
CA SER A 11 -6.69 -6.12 -8.52
C SER A 11 -6.34 -7.03 -7.34
N GLU A 12 -5.17 -6.86 -6.72
CA GLU A 12 -4.76 -7.63 -5.53
C GLU A 12 -5.67 -7.33 -4.33
N LEU A 13 -5.96 -6.05 -4.07
CA LEU A 13 -6.84 -5.65 -2.98
C LEU A 13 -8.28 -6.15 -3.21
N SER A 14 -8.76 -6.04 -4.45
CA SER A 14 -10.10 -6.55 -4.82
C SER A 14 -10.18 -8.07 -4.71
N ALA A 15 -9.15 -8.80 -5.16
CA ALA A 15 -9.09 -10.26 -5.04
C ALA A 15 -9.02 -10.74 -3.58
N ALA A 16 -8.44 -9.93 -2.70
CA ALA A 16 -8.42 -10.19 -1.26
C ALA A 16 -9.78 -9.94 -0.58
N GLY A 17 -10.73 -9.30 -1.27
CA GLY A 17 -12.08 -9.05 -0.77
C GLY A 17 -12.28 -7.70 -0.08
N LEU A 18 -11.36 -6.74 -0.25
CA LEU A 18 -11.57 -5.37 0.23
C LEU A 18 -12.73 -4.70 -0.52
N SER A 19 -13.51 -3.92 0.21
CA SER A 19 -14.57 -3.10 -0.36
C SER A 19 -14.00 -2.05 -1.34
N SER A 20 -14.77 -1.73 -2.39
CA SER A 20 -14.36 -0.75 -3.40
C SER A 20 -14.02 0.62 -2.79
N GLY A 21 -14.75 1.04 -1.75
CA GLY A 21 -14.49 2.29 -1.03
C GLY A 21 -13.14 2.28 -0.29
N ALA A 22 -12.81 1.17 0.38
CA ALA A 22 -11.51 1.01 1.02
C ALA A 22 -10.38 1.01 -0.02
N ILE A 23 -10.57 0.31 -1.15
CA ILE A 23 -9.62 0.28 -2.26
C ILE A 23 -9.37 1.68 -2.83
N ASP A 24 -10.42 2.43 -3.13
CA ASP A 24 -10.28 3.78 -3.69
C ASP A 24 -9.59 4.74 -2.70
N GLY A 25 -9.88 4.61 -1.40
CA GLY A 25 -9.17 5.34 -0.34
C GLY A 25 -7.69 4.98 -0.25
N ILE A 26 -7.36 3.68 -0.27
CA ILE A 26 -5.98 3.19 -0.29
C ILE A 26 -5.22 3.73 -1.50
N LEU A 27 -5.82 3.70 -2.69
CA LEU A 27 -5.19 4.18 -3.91
C LEU A 27 -4.98 5.70 -3.89
N LYS A 28 -5.92 6.47 -3.34
CA LYS A 28 -5.76 7.92 -3.18
C LYS A 28 -4.59 8.25 -2.25
N ILE A 29 -4.49 7.57 -1.11
CA ILE A 29 -3.38 7.76 -0.18
C ILE A 29 -2.08 7.32 -0.85
N ALA A 30 -2.01 6.14 -1.47
CA ALA A 30 -0.81 5.68 -2.16
C ALA A 30 -0.32 6.65 -3.27
N ALA A 31 -1.24 7.36 -3.93
CA ALA A 31 -0.89 8.35 -4.95
C ALA A 31 -0.18 9.60 -4.37
N THR A 32 -0.44 9.99 -3.11
CA THR A 32 0.23 11.14 -2.48
C THR A 32 1.68 10.83 -2.10
N TYR A 33 1.99 9.57 -1.85
CA TYR A 33 3.33 9.09 -1.48
C TYR A 33 4.19 8.64 -2.66
N LYS A 34 3.69 8.83 -3.88
CA LYS A 34 4.44 8.45 -5.07
C LYS A 34 5.68 9.33 -5.23
N PRO A 35 6.87 8.75 -5.48
CA PRO A 35 8.05 9.55 -5.76
C PRO A 35 7.83 10.41 -7.00
N LYS A 36 8.37 11.63 -6.99
CA LYS A 36 8.31 12.54 -8.14
C LYS A 36 9.07 11.92 -9.31
N ASP A 37 8.58 12.15 -10.53
CA ASP A 37 9.23 11.66 -11.74
C ASP A 37 10.68 12.19 -11.82
N GLY A 38 11.65 11.27 -11.85
CA GLY A 38 13.07 11.57 -11.89
C GLY A 38 13.82 11.35 -10.57
N GLU A 39 13.12 11.25 -9.43
CA GLU A 39 13.71 10.88 -8.15
C GLU A 39 13.70 9.34 -8.00
N LYS A 40 14.90 8.76 -7.89
CA LYS A 40 15.07 7.43 -7.32
C LYS A 40 15.47 7.63 -5.85
N PRO A 41 14.50 7.66 -4.93
CA PRO A 41 14.84 7.70 -3.51
C PRO A 41 15.74 6.52 -3.21
N ASP A 42 16.72 6.73 -2.32
CA ASP A 42 17.52 5.63 -1.83
C ASP A 42 16.61 4.63 -1.07
N MET A 43 17.14 3.43 -0.80
CA MET A 43 16.32 2.41 -0.17
C MET A 43 15.82 2.84 1.23
N ALA A 44 16.59 3.64 1.96
CA ALA A 44 16.20 4.12 3.28
C ALA A 44 15.07 5.16 3.17
N GLU A 45 15.18 6.11 2.24
CA GLU A 45 14.13 7.09 1.92
C GLU A 45 12.86 6.40 1.48
N ALA A 46 12.95 5.42 0.57
CA ALA A 46 11.81 4.63 0.12
C ALA A 46 11.12 3.90 1.29
N MET A 47 11.90 3.34 2.23
CA MET A 47 11.37 2.69 3.43
C MET A 47 10.71 3.68 4.40
N VAL A 48 11.27 4.88 4.57
CA VAL A 48 10.65 5.95 5.37
C VAL A 48 9.32 6.39 4.76
N VAL A 49 9.29 6.57 3.43
CA VAL A 49 8.07 6.94 2.68
C VAL A 49 7.02 5.83 2.79
N LEU A 50 7.40 4.57 2.59
CA LEU A 50 6.49 3.42 2.77
C LEU A 50 5.99 3.31 4.21
N GLY A 51 6.85 3.57 5.21
CA GLY A 51 6.45 3.58 6.61
C GLY A 51 5.35 4.61 6.90
N LYS A 52 5.49 5.82 6.37
CA LYS A 52 4.47 6.88 6.47
C LYS A 52 3.19 6.51 5.74
N LEU A 53 3.32 5.98 4.52
CA LEU A 53 2.19 5.47 3.74
C LEU A 53 1.40 4.43 4.53
N PHE A 54 2.06 3.42 5.10
CA PHE A 54 1.39 2.39 5.88
C PHE A 54 0.72 2.93 7.15
N ALA A 55 1.32 3.88 7.84
CA ALA A 55 0.72 4.51 9.01
C ALA A 55 -0.56 5.30 8.67
N GLU A 56 -0.57 6.03 7.55
CA GLU A 56 -1.74 6.76 7.09
C GLU A 56 -2.84 5.81 6.61
N LEU A 57 -2.47 4.78 5.84
CA LEU A 57 -3.41 3.75 5.44
C LEU A 57 -3.99 2.97 6.63
N GLU A 58 -3.21 2.71 7.69
CA GLU A 58 -3.70 2.10 8.93
C GLU A 58 -4.69 3.02 9.66
N THR A 59 -4.45 4.33 9.64
CA THR A 59 -5.40 5.31 10.20
C THR A 59 -6.69 5.33 9.38
N PHE A 60 -6.58 5.28 8.05
CA PHE A 60 -7.73 5.22 7.16
C PHE A 60 -8.53 3.92 7.31
N ILE A 61 -7.87 2.76 7.34
CA ILE A 61 -8.58 1.47 7.41
C ILE A 61 -9.35 1.31 8.71
N LYS A 62 -8.89 1.89 9.83
CA LYS A 62 -9.63 1.93 11.11
C LYS A 62 -10.99 2.62 11.01
N THR A 63 -11.22 3.42 9.97
CA THR A 63 -12.53 4.03 9.67
C THR A 63 -13.44 3.15 8.82
N GLN A 64 -12.89 2.07 8.25
CA GLN A 64 -13.61 1.09 7.43
C GLN A 64 -14.15 -0.06 8.30
N SER A 65 -14.89 -0.98 7.68
CA SER A 65 -15.47 -2.13 8.36
C SER A 65 -14.42 -3.06 8.98
N ASP A 66 -14.76 -3.80 10.04
CA ASP A 66 -13.85 -4.76 10.68
C ASP A 66 -13.34 -5.84 9.70
N SER A 67 -14.18 -6.21 8.73
CA SER A 67 -13.81 -7.11 7.64
C SER A 67 -12.72 -6.51 6.76
N ASP A 68 -12.88 -5.25 6.34
CA ASP A 68 -11.89 -4.55 5.53
C ASP A 68 -10.57 -4.35 6.31
N GLN A 69 -10.66 -4.04 7.60
CA GLN A 69 -9.48 -3.93 8.49
C GLN A 69 -8.69 -5.23 8.55
N THR A 70 -9.37 -6.36 8.74
CA THR A 70 -8.75 -7.69 8.83
C THR A 70 -8.07 -8.07 7.51
N ILE A 71 -8.77 -7.88 6.39
CA ILE A 71 -8.24 -8.19 5.05
C ILE A 71 -7.03 -7.31 4.76
N TYR A 72 -7.13 -6.00 5.02
CA TYR A 72 -6.04 -5.06 4.80
C TYR A 72 -4.80 -5.41 5.63
N HIS A 73 -4.95 -5.71 6.92
CA HIS A 73 -3.81 -6.10 7.76
C HIS A 73 -3.08 -7.34 7.22
N ALA A 74 -3.82 -8.37 6.79
CA ALA A 74 -3.23 -9.55 6.20
C ALA A 74 -2.43 -9.24 4.90
N ILE A 75 -2.94 -8.34 4.07
CA ILE A 75 -2.24 -7.90 2.85
C ILE A 75 -0.95 -7.13 3.20
N ILE A 76 -1.02 -6.22 4.18
CA ILE A 76 0.12 -5.39 4.57
C ILE A 76 1.23 -6.22 5.21
N GLU A 77 0.90 -7.18 6.07
CA GLU A 77 1.90 -8.10 6.63
C GLU A 77 2.60 -8.87 5.52
N LYS A 78 1.84 -9.39 4.54
CA LYS A 78 2.41 -10.07 3.38
C LYS A 78 3.33 -9.15 2.57
N LYS A 79 2.91 -7.92 2.27
CA LYS A 79 3.74 -6.94 1.54
C LYS A 79 4.98 -6.51 2.31
N LYS A 80 4.89 -6.34 3.63
CA LYS A 80 6.05 -6.06 4.49
C LYS A 80 7.05 -7.21 4.45
N ALA A 81 6.58 -8.46 4.51
CA ALA A 81 7.43 -9.65 4.42
C ALA A 81 8.12 -9.76 3.04
N GLU A 82 7.39 -9.56 1.96
CA GLU A 82 7.94 -9.53 0.59
C GLU A 82 8.99 -8.43 0.43
N LEU A 83 8.71 -7.23 0.93
CA LEU A 83 9.66 -6.13 0.91
C LEU A 83 10.91 -6.46 1.71
N ALA A 84 10.77 -6.95 2.95
CA ALA A 84 11.89 -7.38 3.79
C ALA A 84 12.75 -8.46 3.12
N ALA A 85 12.12 -9.39 2.40
CA ALA A 85 12.83 -10.41 1.63
C ALA A 85 13.61 -9.82 0.44
N LEU A 86 13.08 -8.78 -0.21
CA LEU A 86 13.78 -8.05 -1.26
C LEU A 86 14.97 -7.23 -0.72
N ILE A 87 14.91 -6.74 0.52
CA ILE A 87 16.03 -6.00 1.16
C ILE A 87 17.17 -6.94 1.57
N LYS A 88 16.84 -8.18 1.94
CA LYS A 88 17.82 -9.17 2.39
C LYS A 88 18.61 -9.84 1.25
N LYS A 89 18.27 -9.57 0.00
CA LYS A 89 18.84 -10.23 -1.18
C LYS A 89 19.79 -9.30 -1.93
#